data_AF-A0A6G0F309-F1
#
_entry.id   AF-A0A6G0F309-F1
#
_cell.length_a   1.000
_cell.length_b   1.000
_cell.length_c   1.000
_cell.angle_alpha   90.00
_cell.angle_beta   90.00
_cell.angle_gamma   90.00
#
_symmetry.space_group_name_H-M   'P 1'
#
loop_
_entity.id
_entity.type
_entity.pdbx_description
1 polymer ?
#
loop_
_entity_poly.entity_id
_entity_poly.type
_entity_poly.pdbx_seq_one_letter_code
_entity_poly.pdbx_strand_id
1 'polypeptide(L)' 'MVSAQPIAIYPAAEDGGRRVRVNEQFVGMAYGLLDIVEFLRLAGLDDVDDDWVRQSALIEWRGGGPEGWHPDRD' A
#
# COMPACT_ATOMS: atom_id res chain seq x y z
N MET A 1 19.11 -3.94 -8.86
CA MET A 1 18.77 -3.07 -7.70
C MET A 1 17.56 -3.69 -7.04
N VAL A 2 17.73 -4.25 -5.85
CA VAL A 2 16.58 -4.62 -5.01
C VAL A 2 15.95 -3.31 -4.55
N SER A 3 14.69 -3.07 -4.93
CA SER A 3 13.89 -2.02 -4.32
C SER A 3 13.91 -2.27 -2.81
N ALA A 4 14.53 -1.37 -2.05
CA ALA A 4 14.74 -1.53 -0.61
C ALA A 4 13.45 -1.36 0.22
N GLN A 5 12.33 -1.05 -0.44
CA GLN A 5 11.04 -0.84 0.19
C GLN A 5 10.28 -2.17 0.23
N PRO A 6 10.12 -2.80 1.41
CA PRO A 6 9.50 -4.12 1.54
C PRO A 6 7.98 -4.07 1.28
N ILE A 7 7.33 -2.91 1.25
CA ILE A 7 5.89 -2.81 1.07
C ILE A 7 5.63 -2.10 -0.26
N ALA A 8 4.96 -2.77 -1.19
CA ALA A 8 4.63 -2.19 -2.50
C ALA A 8 3.12 -2.07 -2.67
N ILE A 9 2.66 -0.86 -3.00
CA ILE A 9 1.24 -0.57 -3.22
C ILE A 9 1.07 -0.12 -4.67
N TYR A 10 0.49 -1.01 -5.46
CA TYR A 10 0.34 -0.85 -6.91
C TYR A 10 -0.71 0.21 -7.27
N PRO A 11 -0.70 0.72 -8.51
CA PRO A 11 -1.69 1.70 -8.96
C PRO A 11 -3.13 1.25 -8.70
N ALA A 12 -4.02 2.22 -8.48
CA ALA A 12 -5.45 1.95 -8.36
C ALA A 12 -5.97 1.29 -9.65
N ALA A 13 -6.71 0.20 -9.49
CA ALA A 13 -7.43 -0.45 -10.58
C ALA A 13 -8.72 0.32 -10.89
N GLU A 14 -9.44 -0.11 -11.93
CA GLU A 14 -10.70 0.53 -12.36
C GLU A 14 -11.77 0.57 -11.27
N ASP A 15 -11.74 -0.40 -10.35
CA ASP A 15 -12.65 -0.49 -9.19
C ASP A 15 -12.22 0.38 -7.99
N GLY A 16 -11.10 1.11 -8.13
CA GLY A 16 -10.49 1.93 -7.07
C GLY A 16 -9.64 1.14 -6.07
N GLY A 17 -9.53 -0.18 -6.22
CA GLY A 17 -8.72 -1.02 -5.36
C GLY A 17 -7.23 -0.92 -5.70
N ARG A 18 -6.37 -0.94 -4.69
CA ARG A 18 -4.91 -1.02 -4.83
C ARG A 18 -4.41 -2.37 -4.32
N ARG A 19 -3.61 -3.07 -5.14
CA ARG A 19 -2.95 -4.31 -4.74
C ARG A 19 -1.82 -4.00 -3.75
N VAL A 20 -1.82 -4.67 -2.60
CA VAL A 20 -0.78 -4.54 -1.57
C VAL A 20 0.10 -5.79 -1.55
N ARG A 21 1.42 -5.59 -1.55
CA ARG A 21 2.41 -6.65 -1.35
C ARG A 21 3.35 -6.30 -0.21
N VAL A 22 3.70 -7.32 0.58
CA VAL A 22 4.78 -7.27 1.57
C VAL A 22 5.84 -8.27 1.12
N ASN A 23 7.03 -7.78 0.82
CA ASN A 23 8.08 -8.46 0.09
C ASN A 23 7.54 -9.08 -1.20
N GLU A 24 7.67 -10.40 -1.33
CA GLU A 24 7.19 -11.16 -2.49
C GLU A 24 5.78 -11.77 -2.26
N GLN A 25 5.09 -11.40 -1.18
CA GLN A 25 3.76 -11.92 -0.86
C GLN A 25 2.67 -10.91 -1.20
N PHE A 26 1.61 -11.37 -1.86
CA PHE A 26 0.36 -10.62 -1.98
C PHE A 26 -0.46 -10.76 -0.71
N VAL A 27 -0.81 -9.64 -0.07
CA VAL A 27 -1.53 -9.64 1.22
C VAL A 27 -3.00 -9.22 1.08
N GLY A 28 -3.36 -8.49 0.03
CA GLY A 28 -4.76 -8.13 -0.22
C GLY A 28 -4.96 -6.97 -1.19
N MET A 29 -6.22 -6.71 -1.51
CA MET A 29 -6.67 -5.51 -2.22
C MET A 29 -7.17 -4.50 -1.19
N ALA A 30 -6.56 -3.32 -1.14
CA ALA A 30 -6.96 -2.23 -0.27
C ALA A 30 -7.86 -1.25 -1.03
N TYR A 31 -8.85 -0.68 -0.35
CA TYR A 31 -9.72 0.40 -0.83
C TYR A 31 -9.57 1.67 0.03
N GLY A 32 -8.60 1.67 0.95
CA GLY A 32 -8.21 2.80 1.78
C GLY A 32 -6.95 2.49 2.60
N LEU A 33 -6.45 3.50 3.32
CA LEU A 33 -5.27 3.35 4.18
C LEU A 33 -5.50 2.36 5.32
N LEU A 34 -6.71 2.34 5.88
CA LEU A 34 -7.07 1.41 6.95
C LEU A 34 -6.91 -0.07 6.52
N ASP A 35 -7.27 -0.42 5.29
CA ASP A 35 -7.06 -1.80 4.79
C ASP A 35 -5.57 -2.14 4.74
N ILE A 36 -4.72 -1.18 4.35
CA ILE A 36 -3.27 -1.35 4.35
C ILE A 36 -2.76 -1.55 5.78
N VAL A 37 -3.20 -0.73 6.74
CA VAL A 37 -2.86 -0.88 8.16
C VAL A 37 -3.19 -2.28 8.66
N GLU A 38 -4.40 -2.78 8.37
CA GLU A 38 -4.82 -4.11 8.80
C GLU A 38 -4.01 -5.23 8.13
N PHE A 39 -3.68 -5.11 6.84
CA PHE A 39 -2.81 -6.08 6.17
C PHE A 39 -1.40 -6.11 6.78
N LEU A 40 -0.85 -4.95 7.15
CA LEU A 40 0.48 -4.86 7.76
C LEU A 40 0.49 -5.44 9.17
N ARG A 41 -0.54 -5.18 9.98
CA ARG A 41 -0.72 -5.81 11.29
C ARG A 41 -0.81 -7.33 11.18
N LEU A 42 -1.61 -7.84 10.25
CA LEU A 42 -1.70 -9.29 9.97
C LEU A 42 -0.38 -9.88 9.46
N ALA A 43 0.49 -9.06 8.85
CA ALA A 43 1.84 -9.45 8.44
C ALA A 43 2.89 -9.30 9.57
N GLY A 44 2.49 -8.89 10.77
CA GLY A 44 3.36 -8.79 11.96
C GLY A 44 3.94 -7.40 12.24
N LEU A 45 3.44 -6.35 11.59
CA LEU A 45 3.78 -4.95 11.92
C LEU A 45 2.67 -4.36 12.79
N ASP A 46 2.77 -4.56 14.10
CA ASP A 46 1.68 -4.22 15.04
C ASP A 46 1.56 -2.71 15.35
N ASP A 47 2.64 -1.93 15.21
CA ASP A 47 2.71 -0.50 15.53
C ASP A 47 2.67 0.38 14.27
N VAL A 48 1.58 0.24 13.51
CA VAL A 48 1.31 1.02 12.29
C VAL A 48 -0.10 1.61 12.32
N ASP A 49 -0.23 2.81 11.76
CA ASP A 49 -1.48 3.56 11.58
C ASP A 49 -1.46 4.31 10.22
N ASP A 50 -2.51 5.09 9.95
CA ASP A 50 -2.65 5.81 8.68
C ASP A 50 -1.51 6.82 8.45
N ASP A 51 -1.06 7.53 9.49
CA ASP A 51 0.01 8.52 9.37
C ASP A 51 1.35 7.85 9.08
N TRP A 52 1.62 6.72 9.73
CA TRP A 52 2.75 5.87 9.40
C TRP A 52 2.69 5.40 7.94
N VAL A 53 1.53 4.92 7.46
CA VAL A 53 1.37 4.47 6.07
C VAL A 53 1.58 5.60 5.06
N ARG A 54 1.18 6.83 5.38
CA ARG A 54 1.41 8.01 4.51
C ARG A 54 2.88 8.39 4.40
N GLN A 55 3.65 8.22 5.48
CA GLN A 55 4.98 8.81 5.63
C GLN A 55 6.13 7.79 5.58
N SER A 56 5.81 6.51 5.73
CA SER A 56 6.82 5.46 5.86
C SER A 56 7.64 5.29 4.60
N ALA A 57 8.96 5.44 4.74
CA ALA A 57 9.91 5.13 3.68
C ALA A 57 9.98 3.63 3.34
N LEU A 58 9.30 2.75 4.08
CA LEU A 58 9.19 1.33 3.75
C LEU A 58 8.13 1.05 2.68
N ILE A 59 7.26 2.02 2.39
CA ILE A 59 6.17 1.90 1.42
C ILE A 59 6.59 2.55 0.10
N GLU A 60 6.55 1.73 -0.96
CA GLU A 60 6.60 2.17 -2.34
C GLU A 60 5.18 2.36 -2.86
N TRP A 61 4.78 3.62 -3.05
CA TRP A 61 3.57 3.97 -3.79
C TRP A 61 3.87 3.98 -5.29
N ARG A 62 3.27 3.06 -6.05
CA ARG A 62 3.36 3.01 -7.52
C ARG A 62 2.10 3.62 -8.12
N GLY A 63 2.24 4.58 -9.04
CA GLY A 63 1.13 5.42 -9.52
C GLY A 63 0.86 6.56 -8.54
N GLY A 64 -0.43 6.84 -8.25
CA GLY A 64 -0.82 7.81 -7.23
C GLY A 64 -0.30 7.50 -5.82
N GLY A 65 -0.07 8.55 -5.02
CA GLY A 65 0.36 8.45 -3.62
C GLY A 65 -0.76 7.97 -2.67
N PRO A 66 -0.60 8.16 -1.34
CA PRO A 66 -1.57 7.71 -0.34
C PRO A 66 -2.99 8.27 -0.51
N GLU A 67 -3.16 9.35 -1.27
CA GLU A 67 -4.47 9.95 -1.56
C GLU A 67 -5.06 9.51 -2.90
N GLY A 68 -4.29 8.79 -3.72
CA GLY A 68 -4.66 8.38 -5.07
C GLY A 68 -5.32 7.00 -5.09
N TRP A 69 -6.63 6.97 -4.89
CA TRP A 69 -7.46 5.75 -4.90
C TRP A 69 -8.34 5.59 -6.14
N HIS A 70 -8.41 6.62 -6.97
CA HIS A 70 -8.99 6.50 -8.30
C HIS A 70 -7.87 6.23 -9.31
N PRO A 71 -8.15 5.48 -10.40
CA PRO A 71 -7.19 5.37 -11.48
C PRO A 71 -6.83 6.79 -11.94
N ASP A 72 -5.54 7.04 -12.17
CA ASP A 72 -5.10 8.30 -12.78
C ASP A 72 -5.82 8.43 -14.11
N ARG A 73 -6.83 9.31 -14.15
CA ARG A 73 -7.41 9.77 -15.40
C ARG A 73 -6.50 10.89 -15.85
N ASP A 74 -5.65 10.59 -16.82
CA ASP A 74 -5.01 11.61 -17.67
C ASP A 74 -6.06 12.62 -18.19
#